data_AF-A0A8T9ZJJ6-F1
#
_entry.id   AF-A0A8T9ZJJ6-F1
#
_cell.length_a   1.000
_cell.length_b   1.000
_cell.length_c   1.000
_cell.angle_alpha   90.00
_cell.angle_beta   90.00
_cell.angle_gamma   90.00
#
_symmetry.space_group_name_H-M   'P 1'
#
loop_
_entity.id
_entity.type
_entity.pdbx_description
1 polymer ?
#
loop_
_entity_poly.entity_id
_entity_poly.type
_entity_poly.pdbx_seq_one_letter_code
_entity_poly.pdbx_strand_id
1 'polypeptide(L)' 'MKGWSDLYYGENFKRLTQVKAKYDPEDIFNFPQSIPPVYKK' A
#
# COMPACT_ATOMS: atom_id res chain seq x y z
N MET A 1 3.81 13.84 3.63
CA MET A 1 2.71 13.56 2.68
C MET A 1 1.58 12.84 3.42
N LYS A 2 0.62 13.57 4.01
CA LYS A 2 -0.61 12.97 4.57
C LYS A 2 -1.75 13.24 3.58
N GLY A 3 -2.52 12.21 3.21
CA GLY A 3 -3.74 12.35 2.40
C GLY A 3 -3.68 11.90 0.94
N TRP A 4 -2.50 11.61 0.37
CA TRP A 4 -2.41 11.15 -1.03
C TRP A 4 -3.14 9.83 -1.26
N SER A 5 -3.03 8.90 -0.31
CA SER A 5 -3.68 7.58 -0.37
C SER A 5 -5.20 7.69 -0.50
N ASP A 6 -5.81 8.62 0.25
CA ASP A 6 -7.25 8.87 0.20
C ASP A 6 -7.65 9.56 -1.12
N LEU A 7 -6.85 10.52 -1.61
CA LEU A 7 -7.13 11.21 -2.87
C LEU A 7 -7.09 10.27 -4.09
N TYR A 8 -6.14 9.33 -4.10
CA TYR A 8 -5.95 8.43 -5.25
C TYR A 8 -6.77 7.14 -5.15
N TYR A 9 -6.96 6.61 -3.94
CA TYR A 9 -7.53 5.27 -3.76
C TYR A 9 -8.75 5.23 -2.84
N GLY A 10 -8.94 6.24 -1.98
CA GLY A 10 -10.02 6.28 -0.99
C GLY A 10 -10.15 4.96 -0.23
N GLU A 11 -11.37 4.44 -0.16
CA GLU A 11 -11.69 3.19 0.53
C GLU A 11 -10.94 1.96 -0.04
N ASN A 12 -10.48 2.01 -1.29
CA ASN A 12 -9.73 0.91 -1.90
C ASN A 12 -8.32 0.75 -1.35
N PHE A 13 -7.78 1.77 -0.68
CA PHE A 13 -6.40 1.75 -0.17
C PHE A 13 -6.15 0.53 0.73
N LYS A 14 -7.10 0.20 1.60
CA LYS A 14 -7.01 -0.97 2.49
C LYS A 14 -6.91 -2.30 1.74
N ARG A 15 -7.64 -2.45 0.63
CA ARG A 15 -7.57 -3.66 -0.20
C ARG A 15 -6.24 -3.73 -0.95
N LEU A 16 -5.73 -2.59 -1.41
CA LEU A 16 -4.47 -2.53 -2.15
C LEU A 16 -3.26 -2.90 -1.28
N THR A 17 -3.24 -2.51 0.00
CA THR A 17 -2.17 -2.95 0.92
C THR A 17 -2.16 -4.47 1.15
N GLN A 18 -3.34 -5.11 1.13
CA GLN A 18 -3.46 -6.58 1.19
C GLN A 18 -2.97 -7.26 -0.09
N VAL A 19 -3.30 -6.69 -1.26
CA VAL A 19 -2.80 -7.18 -2.55
C VAL A 19 -1.27 -7.04 -2.62
N LYS A 20 -0.73 -5.89 -2.22
CA LYS A 20 0.72 -5.66 -2.13
C LYS A 20 1.39 -6.70 -1.24
N ALA A 21 0.87 -6.94 -0.04
CA ALA A 21 1.41 -7.96 0.87
C ALA A 21 1.37 -9.39 0.29
N LYS A 22 0.43 -9.71 -0.61
CA LYS A 22 0.37 -11.02 -1.26
C LYS A 22 1.45 -11.20 -2.32
N TYR A 23 1.75 -10.16 -3.10
CA TYR A 23 2.60 -10.26 -4.30
C TYR A 23 3.99 -9.65 -4.13
N ASP A 24 4.17 -8.73 -3.19
CA ASP A 24 5.45 -8.10 -2.86
C ASP A 24 5.61 -7.96 -1.33
N PRO A 25 5.71 -9.08 -0.60
CA PRO A 25 5.79 -9.09 0.86
C PRO A 25 7.06 -8.42 1.41
N GLU A 26 8.14 -8.42 0.64
CA GLU A 26 9.43 -7.79 0.99
C GLU A 26 9.50 -6.31 0.56
N ASP A 27 8.40 -5.77 0.00
CA ASP A 27 8.29 -4.40 -0.49
C ASP A 27 9.44 -3.98 -1.44
N ILE A 28 9.83 -4.89 -2.33
CA ILE A 28 10.92 -4.69 -3.31
C ILE A 28 10.61 -3.50 -4.22
N PHE A 29 9.35 -3.35 -4.62
CA PHE A 29 8.89 -2.22 -5.43
C PHE A 29 8.40 -1.07 -4.54
N ASN A 30 9.33 -0.34 -3.93
CA ASN A 30 9.05 0.78 -3.04
C ASN A 30 9.61 2.12 -3.58
N PHE A 31 8.84 3.19 -3.41
CA PHE A 31 9.17 4.57 -3.78
C PHE A 31 8.34 5.53 -2.90
N PRO A 32 8.61 6.85 -2.87
CA PRO A 32 7.98 7.77 -1.89
C PRO A 32 6.44 7.82 -1.82
N GLN A 33 5.74 7.30 -2.83
CA GLN A 33 4.27 7.20 -2.89
C GLN A 33 3.80 5.79 -3.29
N SER A 34 4.59 4.76 -3.00
CA SER A 34 4.15 3.37 -3.17
C SER A 34 3.07 3.02 -2.15
N ILE A 35 2.24 2.02 -2.48
CA ILE A 35 1.33 1.42 -1.53
C ILE A 35 2.13 0.45 -0.66
N PRO A 36 2.18 0.63 0.67
CA PRO A 36 2.91 -0.28 1.55
C PRO A 36 2.16 -1.61 1.73
N PRO A 37 2.85 -2.74 1.91
CA PRO A 37 2.20 -3.99 2.31
C PRO A 37 1.61 -3.85 3.73
N VAL A 38 0.48 -4.52 3.97
CA VAL A 38 0.01 -4.70 5.34
C VAL A 38 0.95 -5.68 6.06
N TYR A 39 1.67 -5.19 7.08
CA TYR A 39 2.48 -6.08 7.94
C TYR A 39 1.55 -7.01 8.70
N LYS A 40 1.69 -8.33 8.48
CA LYS A 40 1.16 -9.32 9.42
C LYS A 40 2.13 -9.36 10.60
N LYS A 41 1.68 -8.91 11.77
CA LYS A 41 2.34 -9.23 13.05
C LYS A 41 2.43 -10.74 13.23
#